data_AF-A0A0B7AVK5-F1
#
_entry.id   AF-A0A0B7AVK5-F1
#
_cell.length_a   1.000
_cell.length_b   1.000
_cell.length_c   1.000
_cell.angle_alpha   90.00
_cell.angle_beta   90.00
_cell.angle_gamma   90.00
#
_symmetry.space_group_name_H-M   'P 1'
#
loop_
_entity.id
_entity.type
_entity.pdbx_description
1 polymer ?
#
loop_
_entity_poly.entity_id
_entity_poly.type
_entity_poly.pdbx_seq_one_letter_code
_entity_poly.pdbx_strand_id
1 'polypeptide(L)' 'TVLSSREAGRMSLTKALAIVSGQVAQNYESNTPDEPKSHEKKEVPVIQSMLVNDVYLRKKRR' A
#
# COMPACT_ATOMS: atom_id res chain seq x y z
N THR A 1 -6.55 -9.23 -0.82
CA THR A 1 -5.26 -8.52 -0.81
C THR A 1 -5.15 -7.69 -2.08
N VAL A 2 -4.62 -6.45 -2.05
CA VAL A 2 -4.59 -5.54 -3.23
C VAL A 2 -3.95 -6.18 -4.46
N LEU A 3 -2.96 -7.06 -4.26
CA LEU A 3 -2.24 -7.76 -5.33
C LEU A 3 -2.81 -9.14 -5.70
N SER A 4 -3.82 -9.64 -4.98
CA SER A 4 -4.40 -10.97 -5.21
C SER A 4 -5.61 -10.97 -6.16
N SER A 5 -6.08 -9.81 -6.60
CA SER A 5 -7.23 -9.71 -7.49
C SER A 5 -6.82 -9.99 -8.95
N ARG A 6 -7.76 -10.51 -9.76
CA ARG A 6 -7.59 -10.63 -11.22
C ARG A 6 -7.28 -9.28 -11.90
N GLU A 7 -7.50 -8.18 -11.20
CA GLU A 7 -7.30 -6.81 -11.66
C GLU A 7 -5.88 -6.29 -11.38
N ALA A 8 -5.08 -6.99 -10.56
CA ALA A 8 -3.71 -6.58 -10.24
C ALA A 8 -2.84 -6.37 -11.50
N GLY A 9 -3.06 -7.15 -12.56
CA GLY A 9 -2.35 -6.99 -13.83
C GLY A 9 -2.87 -5.88 -14.75
N ARG A 10 -3.95 -5.20 -14.36
CA ARG A 10 -4.54 -4.04 -15.08
C ARG A 10 -4.25 -2.72 -14.37
N MET A 11 -3.63 -2.76 -13.19
CA MET A 11 -3.33 -1.60 -12.37
C MET A 11 -1.83 -1.28 -12.45
N SER A 12 -1.49 0.01 -12.55
CA SER A 12 -0.09 0.42 -12.41
C SER A 12 0.38 0.20 -10.98
N LEU A 13 1.66 -0.11 -10.80
CA LEU A 13 2.28 -0.36 -9.51
C LEU A 13 2.05 0.82 -8.55
N THR A 14 2.27 2.05 -9.02
CA THR A 14 2.07 3.26 -8.22
C THR A 14 0.63 3.39 -7.71
N LYS A 15 -0.36 3.07 -8.55
CA LYS A 15 -1.77 3.09 -8.16
C LYS A 15 -2.09 2.00 -7.14
N ALA A 16 -1.53 0.81 -7.30
CA ALA A 16 -1.68 -0.26 -6.32
C ALA A 16 -1.09 0.14 -4.95
N LEU A 17 0.10 0.75 -4.93
CA LEU A 17 0.74 1.23 -3.71
C LEU A 17 -0.04 2.37 -3.04
N ALA A 18 -0.67 3.26 -3.82
CA ALA A 18 -1.54 4.31 -3.28
C ALA A 18 -2.77 3.72 -2.57
N ILE A 19 -3.39 2.68 -3.14
CA ILE A 19 -4.51 1.96 -2.50
C ILE A 19 -4.04 1.31 -1.18
N VAL A 20 -2.88 0.65 -1.19
CA VAL A 20 -2.30 0.06 0.03
C VAL A 20 -2.08 1.14 1.09
N SER A 21 -1.55 2.30 0.70
CA SER A 21 -1.30 3.41 1.63
C SER A 21 -2.60 3.91 2.26
N GLY A 22 -3.68 4.01 1.49
CA GLY A 22 -5.02 4.32 2.01
C GLY A 22 -5.54 3.27 2.98
N GLN A 23 -5.33 1.98 2.69
CA GLN A 23 -5.70 0.89 3.60
C GLN A 23 -4.90 0.95 4.91
N VAL A 24 -3.60 1.26 4.85
CA VAL A 24 -2.76 1.42 6.05
C VAL A 24 -3.27 2.58 6.89
N ALA A 25 -3.51 3.74 6.27
CA ALA A 25 -3.98 4.94 6.96
C ALA A 25 -5.32 4.75 7.69
N GLN A 26 -6.24 3.98 7.10
CA GLN A 26 -7.60 3.79 7.63
C GLN A 26 -7.68 2.70 8.69
N ASN A 27 -6.96 1.59 8.50
CA ASN A 27 -7.20 0.37 9.27
C ASN A 27 -6.15 0.10 10.34
N TYR A 28 -5.05 0.84 10.37
CA TYR A 28 -3.96 0.60 11.31
C TYR A 28 -3.72 1.79 12.22
N GLU A 29 -3.29 1.50 13.44
CA GLU A 29 -2.83 2.45 14.43
C GLU A 29 -1.87 1.77 15.39
N SER A 30 -1.08 2.56 16.11
CA SER A 30 -0.18 2.06 17.14
C SER A 30 -0.96 1.54 18.35
N ASN A 31 -0.67 0.29 18.74
CA ASN A 31 -1.25 -0.32 19.93
C ASN A 31 -0.24 -0.34 21.08
N THR A 32 0.05 0.84 21.65
CA THR A 32 0.97 1.03 22.79
C THR A 32 0.25 1.66 23.99
N PRO A 33 -0.66 0.93 24.66
CA PRO A 33 -1.48 1.49 25.75
C PRO A 33 -0.64 1.98 26.94
N ASP A 34 0.54 1.38 27.17
CA ASP A 34 1.49 1.78 28.22
C ASP A 34 2.15 3.15 27.93
N GLU A 35 2.07 3.64 26.70
CA GLU A 35 2.59 4.94 26.27
C GLU A 35 1.47 5.79 25.64
N PRO A 36 0.68 6.53 26.45
CA PRO A 36 -0.50 7.27 25.96
C PRO A 36 -0.20 8.31 24.88
N LYS A 37 1.02 8.84 24.84
CA LYS A 37 1.45 9.79 23.80
C LYS A 37 1.63 9.13 22.43
N SER A 38 1.92 7.83 22.43
CA SER A 38 2.25 7.03 21.27
C SER A 38 1.11 6.11 20.85
N HIS A 39 0.09 5.87 21.70
CA HIS A 39 -1.07 5.03 21.40
C HIS A 39 -2.02 5.67 20.37
N GLU A 40 -2.71 4.84 19.59
CA GLU A 40 -3.73 5.22 18.60
C GLU A 40 -3.23 6.18 17.50
N LYS A 41 -1.91 6.27 17.31
CA LYS A 41 -1.31 7.08 16.25
C LYS A 41 -1.46 6.38 14.92
N LYS A 42 -1.74 7.16 13.89
CA LYS A 42 -1.81 6.73 12.50
C LYS A 42 -0.47 6.87 11.82
N GLU A 43 -0.24 6.02 10.82
CA GLU A 43 0.92 6.08 9.94
C GLU A 43 0.48 5.90 8.48
N VAL A 44 1.22 6.50 7.55
CA VAL A 44 0.99 6.35 6.12
C VAL A 44 2.32 6.05 5.42
N PRO A 45 2.39 5.01 4.58
CA PRO A 45 3.58 4.73 3.78
C PRO A 45 3.93 5.87 2.82
N VAL A 46 5.21 6.15 2.67
CA VAL A 46 5.72 7.12 1.69
C VAL A 46 6.20 6.38 0.45
N ILE A 47 5.66 6.74 -0.72
CA ILE A 47 6.04 6.14 -2.01
C ILE A 47 6.97 7.11 -2.74
N GLN A 48 8.26 6.81 -2.73
CA GLN A 48 9.25 7.51 -3.55
C GLN A 48 9.50 6.71 -4.83
N SER A 49 9.22 7.30 -5.99
CA SER A 49 9.36 6.65 -7.29
C SER A 49 10.29 7.43 -8.19
N MET A 50 11.23 6.71 -8.82
CA MET A 50 12.05 7.19 -9.94
C MET A 50 11.67 6.48 -11.24
N LEU A 51 10.51 5.80 -11.26
CA LEU A 51 10.01 5.12 -12.45
C LEU A 51 9.62 6.16 -13.49
N VAL A 52 10.19 6.02 -14.69
CA VAL A 52 9.87 6.88 -15.83
C VAL A 52 8.72 6.35 -16.67
N ASN A 53 8.32 5.09 -16.44
CA ASN A 53 7.23 4.41 -17.14
C ASN A 53 6.29 3.74 -16.13
N ASP A 54 5.03 3.60 -16.48
CA ASP A 54 4.08 2.82 -15.70
C ASP A 54 4.45 1.33 -15.71
N VAL A 55 4.54 0.75 -14.51
CA VAL A 55 4.85 -0.67 -14.32
C VAL A 55 3.56 -1.45 -14.07
N TYR A 56 3.32 -2.49 -14.86
CA TYR A 56 2.19 -3.40 -14.70
C TYR A 56 2.67 -4.82 -14.45
N LEU A 57 2.17 -5.45 -13.39
CA LEU A 57 2.55 -6.82 -13.03
C LEU A 57 1.73 -7.83 -13.84
N ARG A 58 2.35 -8.49 -14.82
CA ARG A 58 1.67 -9.52 -15.63
C ARG A 58 2.19 -10.92 -15.30
N LYS A 59 1.29 -11.89 -15.18
CA LYS A 59 1.65 -13.30 -15.06
C LYS A 59 2.26 -13.78 -16.38
N LYS A 60 3.47 -14.35 -16.33
CA LYS A 60 4.10 -14.98 -17.50
C LYS A 60 3.25 -16.18 -17.95
N ARG A 61 2.84 -16.20 -19.23
CA ARG A 61 2.22 -17.38 -19.84
C ARG A 61 3.32 -18.44 -20.01
N ARG A 62 3.08 -19.64 -19.47
CA ARG A 62 3.93 -20.82 -19.72
C ARG A 62 3.60 -21.38 -21.09
#